data_AF-A0A1Q3CMR7-F1
#
_entry.id   AF-A0A1Q3CMR7-F1
#
_cell.length_a   1.000
_cell.length_b   1.000
_cell.length_c   1.000
_cell.angle_alpha   90.00
_cell.angle_beta   90.00
_cell.angle_gamma   90.00
#
_symmetry.space_group_name_H-M   'P 1'
#
loop_
_entity.id
_entity.type
_entity.pdbx_description
1 polymer ?
#
loop_
_entity_poly.entity_id
_entity_poly.type
_entity_poly.pdbx_seq_one_letter_code
_entity_poly.pdbx_strand_id
1 'polypeptide(L)'
;AKGKQTTSSTATSSQARSHRKRNHDELPQLDLVAAQLAQLGEIVVAISKLSRNELIVDDIYKEVMKTEGFEELVLDAFDYLMENEKQAKAFMAKNVNFRKAWTERF
;
A
#
# COMPACT_ATOMS: atom_id res chain seq x y z
N ALA A 1 -31.20 82.71 -39.88
CA ALA A 1 -29.83 82.18 -39.93
C ALA A 1 -29.70 81.01 -38.96
N LYS A 2 -28.89 79.99 -39.32
CA LYS A 2 -28.64 78.68 -38.67
C LYS A 2 -29.83 77.70 -38.71
N GLY A 3 -29.72 76.47 -39.24
CA GLY A 3 -28.62 75.73 -39.84
C GLY A 3 -28.97 74.22 -39.86
N LYS A 4 -28.71 73.56 -41.02
CA LYS A 4 -28.37 72.14 -41.30
C LYS A 4 -28.90 71.00 -40.40
N GLN A 5 -29.62 70.01 -40.96
CA GLN A 5 -29.12 68.70 -41.50
C GLN A 5 -28.86 67.69 -40.34
N THR A 6 -29.08 66.36 -40.36
CA THR A 6 -29.09 65.32 -41.39
C THR A 6 -29.67 64.04 -40.75
N THR A 7 -30.11 63.11 -41.59
CA THR A 7 -30.44 61.70 -41.36
C THR A 7 -29.61 60.95 -40.30
N SER A 8 -30.21 59.95 -39.62
CA SER A 8 -29.80 58.55 -39.79
C SER A 8 -30.60 57.57 -38.96
N SER A 9 -31.08 56.54 -39.65
CA SER A 9 -31.52 55.25 -39.12
C SER A 9 -30.44 54.65 -38.22
N THR A 10 -30.82 54.18 -37.04
CA THR A 10 -30.01 53.20 -36.31
C THR A 10 -30.92 52.05 -35.92
N ALA A 11 -30.91 51.00 -36.75
CA ALA A 11 -31.37 49.68 -36.34
C ALA A 11 -30.39 49.18 -35.28
N THR A 12 -30.82 49.12 -34.03
CA THR A 12 -30.07 48.48 -32.96
C THR A 12 -30.07 46.97 -33.18
N SER A 13 -29.02 46.49 -33.85
CA SER A 13 -28.68 45.07 -33.92
C SER A 13 -28.41 44.55 -32.50
N SER A 14 -29.38 43.84 -31.93
CA SER A 14 -29.22 43.16 -30.65
C SER A 14 -28.45 41.85 -30.87
N GLN A 15 -27.12 41.95 -30.92
CA GLN A 15 -26.26 40.78 -30.90
C GLN A 15 -26.40 40.11 -29.53
N ALA A 16 -27.13 38.99 -29.49
CA ALA A 16 -27.33 38.19 -28.29
C ALA A 16 -25.97 37.78 -27.71
N ARG A 17 -25.67 38.26 -26.49
CA ARG A 17 -24.49 37.83 -25.74
C ARG A 17 -24.61 36.34 -25.47
N SER A 18 -23.76 35.55 -26.11
CA SER A 18 -23.57 34.15 -25.78
C SER A 18 -23.05 34.05 -24.34
N HIS A 19 -23.94 33.74 -23.41
CA HIS A 19 -23.59 33.40 -22.04
C HIS A 19 -22.85 32.05 -22.06
N ARG A 20 -21.53 32.11 -22.25
CA ARG A 20 -20.65 30.95 -22.11
C ARG A 20 -20.70 30.50 -20.65
N LYS A 21 -21.43 29.40 -20.39
CA LYS A 21 -21.39 28.69 -19.10
C LYS A 21 -19.94 28.35 -18.78
N ARG A 22 -19.44 28.82 -17.63
CA ARG A 22 -18.20 28.34 -17.04
C ARG A 22 -18.51 26.99 -16.43
N ASN A 23 -17.97 25.92 -17.00
CA ASN A 23 -17.96 24.62 -16.32
C ASN A 23 -17.08 24.80 -15.08
N HIS A 24 -17.67 24.66 -13.90
CA HIS A 24 -16.92 24.64 -12.66
C HIS A 24 -16.23 23.27 -12.59
N ASP A 25 -14.92 23.24 -12.78
CA ASP A 25 -14.10 22.04 -12.58
C ASP A 25 -14.08 21.69 -11.09
N GLU A 26 -15.05 20.90 -10.61
CA GLU A 26 -15.02 20.27 -9.28
C GLU A 26 -14.16 18.99 -9.25
N LEU A 27 -13.64 18.58 -10.41
CA LEU A 27 -12.84 17.37 -10.62
C LEU A 27 -11.49 17.30 -9.87
N PRO A 28 -10.72 18.40 -9.66
CA PRO A 28 -9.37 18.29 -9.10
C PRO A 28 -9.34 17.78 -7.65
N GLN A 29 -10.37 18.10 -6.85
CA GLN A 29 -10.43 17.69 -5.44
C GLN A 29 -10.79 16.22 -5.29
N LEU A 30 -11.69 15.69 -6.14
CA LEU A 30 -12.03 14.26 -6.13
C LEU A 30 -10.85 13.40 -6.58
N ASP A 31 -10.10 13.88 -7.59
CA ASP A 31 -8.91 13.21 -8.11
C ASP A 31 -7.78 13.19 -7.07
N LEU A 32 -7.58 14.30 -6.35
CA LEU A 32 -6.64 14.36 -5.23
C LEU A 32 -7.00 13.39 -4.11
N VAL A 33 -8.29 13.34 -3.73
CA VAL A 33 -8.76 12.40 -2.69
C VAL A 33 -8.62 10.95 -3.16
N ALA A 34 -8.90 10.65 -4.43
CA ALA A 34 -8.70 9.33 -4.99
C ALA A 34 -7.22 8.91 -4.99
N ALA A 35 -6.31 9.82 -5.35
CA ALA A 35 -4.87 9.58 -5.29
C ALA A 35 -4.38 9.34 -3.85
N GLN A 36 -4.89 10.09 -2.87
CA GLN A 36 -4.57 9.90 -1.46
C GLN A 36 -5.07 8.54 -0.92
N LEU A 37 -6.27 8.12 -1.32
CA LEU A 37 -6.81 6.80 -0.96
C LEU A 37 -6.01 5.66 -1.61
N ALA A 38 -5.55 5.82 -2.85
CA ALA A 38 -4.69 4.84 -3.51
C ALA A 38 -3.34 4.68 -2.80
N GLN A 39 -2.70 5.79 -2.42
CA GLN A 39 -1.46 5.77 -1.63
C GLN A 39 -1.67 5.12 -0.26
N LEU A 40 -2.78 5.40 0.40
CA LEU A 40 -3.12 4.76 1.67
C LEU A 40 -3.32 3.25 1.51
N GLY A 41 -3.96 2.82 0.41
CA GLY A 41 -4.10 1.41 0.05
C GLY A 41 -2.76 0.71 -0.17
N GLU A 42 -1.83 1.35 -0.87
CA GLU A 42 -0.47 0.82 -1.06
C GLU A 42 0.31 0.72 0.26
N ILE A 43 0.18 1.72 1.14
CA ILE A 43 0.78 1.70 2.48
C ILE A 43 0.18 0.56 3.32
N VAL A 44 -1.13 0.36 3.30
CA VAL A 44 -1.79 -0.75 4.02
C VAL A 44 -1.31 -2.10 3.48
N VAL A 45 -1.14 -2.24 2.16
CA VAL A 45 -0.60 -3.46 1.53
C VAL A 45 0.87 -3.67 1.90
N ALA A 46 1.69 -2.61 1.90
CA ALA A 46 3.10 -2.68 2.30
C ALA A 46 3.25 -3.02 3.80
N ILE A 47 2.43 -2.42 4.67
CA ILE A 47 2.37 -2.75 6.09
C ILE A 47 1.90 -4.17 6.29
N SER A 48 0.91 -4.65 5.52
CA SER A 48 0.44 -6.04 5.58
C SER A 48 1.53 -7.03 5.14
N LYS A 49 2.33 -6.67 4.13
CA LYS A 49 3.48 -7.46 3.67
C LYS A 49 4.64 -7.42 4.66
N LEU A 50 4.83 -6.32 5.38
CA LEU A 50 5.88 -6.17 6.39
C LEU A 50 5.47 -6.80 7.73
N SER A 51 4.18 -6.76 8.08
CA SER A 51 3.61 -7.41 9.26
C SER A 51 3.60 -8.91 9.08
N ARG A 52 3.40 -9.38 7.83
CA ARG A 52 3.84 -10.68 7.36
C ARG A 52 5.37 -10.71 7.27
N ASN A 53 6.03 -10.55 8.41
CA ASN A 53 7.30 -11.19 8.68
C ASN A 53 7.06 -12.70 8.58
N GLU A 54 6.75 -13.18 7.37
CA GLU A 54 6.66 -14.56 6.98
C GLU A 54 8.06 -15.07 7.27
N LEU A 55 8.23 -15.58 8.47
CA LEU A 55 9.17 -16.65 8.72
C LEU A 55 8.92 -17.62 7.58
N ILE A 56 9.85 -17.63 6.63
CA ILE A 56 9.74 -18.51 5.47
C ILE A 56 9.72 -19.90 6.10
N VAL A 57 8.55 -20.53 6.11
CA VAL A 57 8.32 -21.85 6.70
C VAL A 57 9.37 -22.83 6.16
N ASP A 58 9.69 -22.65 4.88
CA ASP A 58 10.75 -23.32 4.14
C ASP A 58 12.16 -23.13 4.76
N ASP A 59 12.46 -21.96 5.31
CA ASP A 59 13.76 -21.66 5.94
C ASP A 59 13.85 -22.25 7.35
N ILE A 60 12.77 -22.20 8.14
CA ILE A 60 12.71 -22.88 9.44
C ILE A 60 12.82 -24.39 9.21
N TYR A 61 12.08 -24.94 8.25
CA TYR A 61 12.11 -26.35 7.90
C TYR A 61 13.53 -26.78 7.50
N LYS A 62 14.17 -26.07 6.56
CA LYS A 62 15.55 -26.37 6.15
C LYS A 62 16.54 -26.31 7.30
N GLU A 63 16.37 -25.36 8.22
CA GLU A 63 17.31 -25.19 9.31
C GLU A 63 17.14 -26.23 10.42
N VAL A 64 15.90 -26.59 10.73
CA VAL A 64 15.54 -27.62 11.71
C VAL A 64 15.91 -29.02 11.18
N MET A 65 15.75 -29.28 9.88
CA MET A 65 16.15 -30.55 9.24
C MET A 65 17.67 -30.72 9.06
N LYS A 66 18.48 -29.66 9.21
CA LYS A 66 19.96 -29.78 9.22
C LYS A 66 20.50 -30.37 10.52
N THR A 67 19.67 -30.51 11.55
CA THR A 67 20.08 -31.05 12.85
C THR A 67 20.16 -32.58 12.77
N GLU A 68 21.33 -33.11 12.40
CA GLU A 68 21.57 -34.56 12.36
C GLU A 68 21.44 -35.19 13.76
N GLY A 69 20.71 -36.31 13.85
CA GLY A 69 20.61 -37.14 15.07
C GLY A 69 19.36 -36.94 15.92
N PHE A 70 18.39 -36.12 15.50
CA PHE A 70 17.19 -35.78 16.28
C PHE A 70 15.88 -35.86 15.46
N GLU A 71 15.76 -36.81 14.53
CA GLU A 71 14.67 -36.88 13.53
C GLU A 71 13.25 -36.81 14.13
N GLU A 72 13.00 -37.41 15.30
CA GLU A 72 11.69 -37.41 15.95
C GLU A 72 11.43 -36.11 16.74
N LEU A 73 12.44 -35.60 17.47
CA LEU A 73 12.37 -34.35 18.25
C LEU A 73 12.32 -33.09 17.37
N VAL A 74 12.87 -33.19 16.16
CA VAL A 74 12.93 -32.11 15.15
C VAL A 74 11.54 -31.76 14.61
N LEU A 75 10.61 -32.73 14.55
CA LEU A 75 9.23 -32.49 14.11
C LEU A 75 8.41 -31.74 15.16
N ASP A 76 8.46 -32.18 16.42
CA ASP A 76 7.75 -31.50 17.52
C ASP A 76 8.30 -30.07 17.73
N ALA A 77 9.61 -29.89 17.58
CA ALA A 77 10.27 -28.59 17.62
C ALA A 77 9.79 -27.68 16.49
N PHE A 78 9.63 -28.22 15.28
CA PHE A 78 9.13 -27.47 14.14
C PHE A 78 7.68 -27.03 14.36
N ASP A 79 6.80 -27.93 14.78
CA ASP A 79 5.38 -27.63 15.04
C ASP A 79 5.24 -26.57 16.15
N TYR A 80 6.03 -26.68 17.22
CA TYR A 80 6.07 -25.65 18.26
C TYR A 80 6.50 -24.27 17.76
N LEU A 81 7.53 -24.21 16.91
CA LEU A 81 8.00 -22.94 16.33
C LEU A 81 6.96 -22.36 15.36
N MET A 82 6.25 -23.22 14.62
CA MET A 82 5.15 -22.83 13.74
C MET A 82 3.98 -22.23 14.51
N GLU A 83 3.66 -22.77 15.69
CA GLU A 83 2.62 -22.24 16.57
C GLU A 83 3.08 -20.99 17.34
N ASN A 84 4.39 -20.84 17.59
CA ASN A 84 4.96 -19.77 18.40
C ASN A 84 5.90 -18.86 17.61
N GLU A 85 5.33 -17.93 16.85
CA GLU A 85 6.05 -16.99 15.97
C GLU A 85 7.20 -16.25 16.69
N LYS A 86 7.00 -15.85 17.95
CA LYS A 86 8.04 -15.17 18.76
C LYS A 86 9.25 -16.08 19.01
N GLN A 87 9.02 -17.36 19.27
CA GLN A 87 10.08 -18.35 19.50
C GLN A 87 10.79 -18.69 18.20
N ALA A 88 10.05 -18.83 17.09
CA ALA A 88 10.61 -19.01 15.77
C ALA A 88 11.53 -17.86 15.35
N LYS A 89 11.12 -16.60 15.58
CA LYS A 89 11.99 -15.44 15.34
C LYS A 89 13.25 -15.48 16.21
N ALA A 90 13.13 -15.83 17.48
CA ALA A 90 14.27 -15.96 18.38
C ALA A 90 15.21 -17.11 18.00
N PHE A 91 14.67 -18.23 17.50
CA PHE A 91 15.43 -19.37 16.99
C PHE A 91 16.21 -19.00 15.72
N MET A 92 15.56 -18.34 14.77
CA MET A 92 16.22 -17.88 13.54
C MET A 92 17.31 -16.82 13.81
N ALA A 93 17.19 -16.02 14.86
CA ALA A 93 18.24 -15.07 15.26
C ALA A 93 19.49 -15.73 15.87
N LYS A 94 19.41 -17.00 16.32
CA LYS A 94 20.56 -17.73 16.89
C LYS A 94 21.53 -18.17 15.80
N ASN A 95 22.81 -18.34 16.16
CA ASN A 95 23.77 -19.01 15.28
C ASN A 95 23.54 -20.54 15.28
N VAL A 96 24.16 -21.24 14.33
CA VAL A 96 23.98 -22.69 14.14
C VAL A 96 24.24 -23.50 15.42
N ASN A 97 25.29 -23.16 16.18
CA ASN A 97 25.62 -23.88 17.43
C ASN A 97 24.52 -23.74 18.49
N PHE A 98 23.95 -22.54 18.62
CA PHE A 98 22.85 -22.28 19.55
C PHE A 98 21.51 -22.83 19.06
N ARG A 99 21.30 -22.96 17.74
CA ARG A 99 20.15 -23.67 17.18
C ARG A 99 20.23 -25.15 17.52
N LYS A 100 21.38 -25.78 17.29
CA LYS A 100 21.62 -27.19 17.65
C LYS A 100 21.41 -27.45 19.14
N ALA A 101 22.03 -26.65 20.00
CA ALA A 101 21.87 -26.79 21.45
C ALA A 101 20.45 -26.50 21.95
N TRP A 102 19.66 -25.71 21.20
CA TRP A 102 18.24 -25.50 21.49
C TRP A 102 17.43 -26.74 21.13
N THR A 103 17.63 -27.31 19.94
CA THR A 103 16.96 -28.54 19.48
C THR A 103 17.29 -29.74 20.37
N GLU A 104 18.52 -29.86 20.88
CA GLU A 104 18.93 -30.92 21.82
C GLU A 104 18.24 -30.83 23.20
N ARG A 105 17.70 -29.67 23.55
CA ARG A 105 17.06 -29.39 24.85
C ARG A 105 15.55 -29.22 24.76
N PHE A 106 15.02 -29.20 23.54
CA PHE A 106 13.61 -29.13 23.24
C PHE A 106 12.96 -30.48 23.57
#